data_AF-A0A951NBS7-F1
#
_entry.id   AF-A0A951NBS7-F1
#
_cell.length_a   1.000
_cell.length_b   1.000
_cell.length_c   1.000
_cell.angle_alpha   90.00
_cell.angle_beta   90.00
_cell.angle_gamma   90.00
#
_symmetry.space_group_name_H-M   'P 1'
#
loop_
_entity.id
_entity.type
_entity.pdbx_description
1 polymer ?
#
loop_
_entity_poly.entity_id
_entity_poly.type
_entity_poly.pdbx_seq_one_letter_code
_entity_poly.pdbx_strand_id
1 'polypeptide(L)'
;MERRIFGIENEYGVTCTFRGQRRLSPDEVARYLFRRVVSWGRSSNVFLRNGARLYLDVGSHPEYATPECDSTVDLVTHDKAGERILEGLLVDAERRLREEGIAGDIYLFKNNTD
;
A
#
# COMPACT_ATOMS: atom_id res chain seq x y z
N MET A 1 -30.63 -14.85 0.11
CA MET A 1 -29.59 -14.55 -0.90
C MET A 1 -28.37 -15.37 -0.53
N GLU A 2 -28.12 -16.49 -1.21
CA GLU A 2 -27.11 -17.48 -0.75
C GLU A 2 -25.68 -17.21 -1.27
N ARG A 3 -25.52 -16.40 -2.32
CA ARG A 3 -24.21 -15.99 -2.88
C ARG A 3 -24.26 -14.54 -3.33
N ARG A 4 -23.28 -13.71 -2.92
CA ARG A 4 -23.16 -12.27 -3.23
C ARG A 4 -21.70 -11.95 -3.51
N ILE A 5 -21.45 -10.98 -4.38
CA ILE A 5 -20.10 -10.42 -4.56
C ILE A 5 -19.82 -9.39 -3.46
N PHE A 6 -18.61 -9.45 -2.92
CA PHE A 6 -18.04 -8.55 -1.92
C PHE A 6 -16.71 -7.99 -2.43
N GLY A 7 -16.36 -6.82 -1.94
CA GLY A 7 -15.04 -6.21 -2.07
C GLY A 7 -14.81 -5.25 -0.90
N ILE A 8 -13.55 -5.05 -0.55
CA ILE A 8 -13.10 -4.09 0.45
C ILE A 8 -12.05 -3.18 -0.20
N GLU A 9 -12.15 -1.90 0.11
CA GLU A 9 -11.16 -0.87 -0.20
C GLU A 9 -10.49 -0.45 1.11
N ASN A 10 -9.16 -0.57 1.17
CA ASN A 10 -8.38 -0.16 2.34
C ASN A 10 -7.37 0.91 1.96
N GLU A 11 -7.50 2.05 2.61
CA GLU A 11 -6.53 3.14 2.60
C GLU A 11 -5.54 2.96 3.75
N TYR A 12 -4.26 3.22 3.49
CA TYR A 12 -3.20 3.09 4.48
C TYR A 12 -2.58 4.45 4.79
N GLY A 13 -2.55 4.80 6.08
CA GLY A 13 -1.76 5.93 6.55
C GLY A 13 -0.27 5.64 6.35
N VAL A 14 0.50 6.65 5.92
CA VAL A 14 1.93 6.48 5.62
C VAL A 14 2.76 7.59 6.26
N THR A 15 3.87 7.22 6.90
CA THR A 15 4.83 8.19 7.46
C THR A 15 6.25 7.64 7.39
N CYS A 16 7.23 8.54 7.37
CA CYS A 16 8.64 8.19 7.52
C CYS A 16 9.24 9.04 8.62
N THR A 17 9.85 8.38 9.62
CA THR A 17 10.41 9.06 10.79
C THR A 17 11.88 8.68 10.97
N PHE A 18 12.65 9.61 11.54
CA PHE A 18 14.02 9.36 11.98
C PHE A 18 14.19 9.99 13.36
N ARG A 19 14.57 9.18 14.36
CA ARG A 19 14.72 9.61 15.76
C ARG A 19 13.48 10.34 16.31
N GLY A 20 12.29 9.84 15.98
CA GLY A 20 11.02 10.39 16.46
C GLY A 20 10.55 11.66 15.76
N GLN A 21 11.27 12.15 14.74
CA GLN A 21 10.86 13.30 13.93
C GLN A 21 10.48 12.84 12.52
N ARG A 22 9.45 13.46 11.95
CA ARG A 22 9.07 13.23 10.55
C ARG A 22 10.24 13.62 9.64
N ARG A 23 10.67 12.68 8.81
CA ARG A 23 11.82 12.86 7.92
C ARG A 23 11.41 13.20 6.49
N LEU A 24 10.34 12.58 6.01
CA LEU A 24 9.76 12.80 4.68
C LEU A 24 8.27 13.10 4.82
N SER A 25 7.74 13.89 3.88
CA SER A 25 6.30 14.08 3.72
C SER A 25 5.62 12.79 3.26
N PRO A 26 4.31 12.59 3.53
CA PRO A 26 3.56 11.45 3.01
C PRO A 26 3.71 11.28 1.50
N ASP A 27 3.66 12.37 0.73
CA ASP A 27 3.85 12.38 -0.73
C ASP A 27 5.21 11.82 -1.16
N GLU A 28 6.29 12.18 -0.45
CA GLU A 28 7.62 11.65 -0.75
C GLU A 28 7.69 10.15 -0.46
N VAL A 29 7.17 9.71 0.69
CA VAL A 29 7.15 8.28 1.05
C VAL A 29 6.31 7.47 0.06
N ALA A 30 5.15 8.00 -0.33
CA ALA A 30 4.30 7.43 -1.37
C ALA A 30 5.03 7.24 -2.70
N ARG A 31 5.82 8.24 -3.14
CA ARG A 31 6.65 8.11 -4.35
C ARG A 31 7.72 7.03 -4.20
N TYR A 32 8.34 6.89 -3.03
CA TYR A 32 9.26 5.77 -2.78
C TYR A 32 8.53 4.43 -2.86
N LEU A 33 7.39 4.26 -2.19
CA LEU A 33 6.58 3.03 -2.24
C LEU A 33 6.19 2.66 -3.68
N PHE A 34 5.62 3.61 -4.43
CA PHE A 34 5.04 3.35 -5.75
C PHE A 34 6.03 3.39 -6.93
N ARG A 35 7.29 3.81 -6.74
CA ARG A 35 8.28 3.77 -7.85
C ARG A 35 8.41 2.36 -8.46
N ARG A 36 8.24 1.28 -7.66
CA ARG A 36 8.18 -0.11 -8.19
C ARG A 36 6.88 -0.39 -8.94
N VAL A 37 5.74 0.08 -8.43
CA VAL A 37 4.42 -0.08 -9.04
C VAL A 37 4.34 0.60 -10.40
N VAL A 38 4.86 1.84 -10.50
CA VAL A 38 4.97 2.59 -11.76
C VAL A 38 5.83 1.83 -12.77
N SER A 39 6.87 1.12 -12.34
CA SER A 39 7.67 0.27 -13.24
C SER A 39 6.88 -0.92 -13.82
N TRP A 40 5.85 -1.40 -13.12
CA TRP A 40 5.01 -2.52 -13.56
C TRP A 40 3.95 -2.11 -14.58
N GLY A 41 3.30 -0.97 -14.37
CA GLY A 41 2.13 -0.56 -15.16
C GLY A 41 2.20 0.82 -15.81
N ARG A 42 3.34 1.52 -15.71
CA ARG A 42 3.52 2.93 -16.12
C ARG A 42 2.56 3.92 -15.46
N SER A 43 1.91 3.50 -14.38
CA SER A 43 0.89 4.25 -13.64
C SER A 43 1.03 3.96 -12.15
N SER A 44 0.63 4.91 -11.31
CA SER A 44 0.45 4.71 -9.87
C SER A 44 -0.84 3.96 -9.55
N ASN A 45 -1.59 3.51 -10.55
CA ASN A 45 -2.82 2.75 -10.46
C ASN A 45 -2.72 1.52 -11.35
N VAL A 46 -2.70 0.33 -10.76
CA VAL A 46 -2.51 -0.94 -11.46
C VAL A 46 -3.44 -2.02 -10.94
N PHE A 47 -3.78 -2.98 -11.80
CA PHE A 47 -4.36 -4.25 -11.40
C PHE A 47 -3.25 -5.29 -11.20
N LEU A 48 -3.31 -6.01 -10.10
CA LEU A 48 -2.35 -7.03 -9.71
C LEU A 48 -2.77 -8.40 -10.26
N ARG A 49 -1.83 -9.35 -10.27
CA ARG A 49 -2.08 -10.72 -10.78
C ARG A 49 -3.16 -11.48 -10.00
N ASN A 50 -3.41 -11.10 -8.75
CA ASN A 50 -4.46 -11.69 -7.92
C ASN A 50 -5.83 -11.03 -8.14
N GLY A 51 -5.98 -10.14 -9.14
CA GLY A 51 -7.22 -9.43 -9.45
C GLY A 51 -7.46 -8.17 -8.63
N ALA A 52 -6.68 -7.92 -7.57
CA ALA A 52 -6.80 -6.72 -6.76
C ALA A 52 -6.36 -5.46 -7.53
N ARG A 53 -6.85 -4.30 -7.11
CA ARG A 53 -6.36 -3.00 -7.58
C ARG A 53 -5.48 -2.38 -6.50
N LEU A 54 -4.32 -1.88 -6.91
CA LEU A 54 -3.39 -1.14 -6.05
C LEU A 54 -3.15 0.22 -6.67
N TYR A 55 -3.42 1.28 -5.91
CA TYR A 55 -3.27 2.64 -6.41
C TYR A 55 -2.87 3.64 -5.35
N LEU A 56 -2.42 4.81 -5.80
CA LEU A 56 -2.22 5.98 -4.95
C LEU A 56 -3.43 6.89 -5.08
N ASP A 57 -4.11 7.18 -3.96
CA ASP A 57 -5.23 8.10 -3.94
C ASP A 57 -4.76 9.58 -3.95
N VAL A 58 -5.70 10.52 -4.18
CA VAL A 58 -5.47 11.98 -4.16
C VAL A 58 -4.83 12.43 -2.84
N GLY A 59 -5.11 11.76 -1.73
CA GLY A 59 -4.48 12.02 -0.42
C GLY A 59 -3.04 11.49 -0.25
N SER A 60 -2.42 10.96 -1.31
CA SER A 60 -1.12 10.26 -1.27
C SER A 60 -1.09 9.00 -0.40
N HIS A 61 -2.26 8.46 -0.06
CA HIS A 61 -2.35 7.20 0.64
C HIS A 61 -2.26 6.02 -0.35
N PRO A 62 -1.44 5.00 -0.04
CA PRO A 62 -1.54 3.70 -0.69
C PRO A 62 -2.91 3.10 -0.44
N GLU A 63 -3.59 2.69 -1.50
CA GLU A 63 -4.89 2.04 -1.41
C GLU A 63 -4.89 0.68 -2.11
N TYR A 64 -5.41 -0.32 -1.40
CA TYR A 64 -5.58 -1.68 -1.91
C TYR A 64 -7.06 -2.06 -1.89
N ALA A 65 -7.61 -2.31 -3.07
CA ALA A 65 -8.95 -2.85 -3.26
C ALA A 65 -8.85 -4.34 -3.60
N THR A 66 -9.52 -5.20 -2.82
CA THR A 66 -9.58 -6.65 -3.04
C THR A 66 -10.19 -6.97 -4.41
N PRO A 67 -9.87 -8.12 -5.03
CA PRO A 67 -10.70 -8.63 -6.13
C PRO A 67 -12.11 -8.93 -5.62
N GLU A 68 -13.03 -9.09 -6.55
CA GLU A 68 -14.39 -9.55 -6.28
C GLU A 68 -14.35 -10.96 -5.65
N CYS A 69 -14.85 -11.06 -4.41
CA CYS A 69 -14.94 -12.32 -3.67
C CYS A 69 -16.41 -12.69 -3.47
N ASP A 70 -16.75 -13.98 -3.47
CA ASP A 70 -18.11 -14.45 -3.19
C ASP A 70 -18.26 -15.22 -1.86
N SER A 71 -17.15 -15.31 -1.13
CA SER A 71 -17.00 -15.88 0.20
C SER A 71 -16.31 -14.88 1.13
N THR A 72 -16.74 -14.83 2.38
CA THR A 72 -16.10 -13.98 3.41
C THR A 72 -14.69 -14.43 3.73
N VAL A 73 -14.40 -15.73 3.61
CA VAL A 73 -13.06 -16.28 3.83
C VAL A 73 -12.09 -15.81 2.74
N ASP A 74 -12.54 -15.82 1.48
CA ASP A 74 -11.73 -15.34 0.36
C ASP A 74 -11.50 -13.83 0.47
N LEU A 75 -12.54 -13.09 0.86
CA LEU A 75 -12.44 -11.64 1.09
C LEU A 75 -11.37 -11.30 2.12
N VAL A 76 -11.41 -11.94 3.30
CA VAL A 76 -10.41 -11.73 4.36
C VAL A 76 -9.02 -12.19 3.93
N THR A 77 -8.93 -13.28 3.15
CA THR A 77 -7.66 -13.76 2.60
C THR A 77 -7.04 -12.74 1.66
N HIS A 78 -7.83 -12.15 0.76
CA HIS A 78 -7.38 -11.13 -0.17
C HIS A 78 -7.06 -9.80 0.53
N ASP A 79 -7.82 -9.43 1.56
CA ASP A 79 -7.54 -8.28 2.42
C ASP A 79 -6.16 -8.43 3.09
N LYS A 80 -5.88 -9.59 3.69
CA LYS A 80 -4.56 -9.89 4.28
C LYS A 80 -3.45 -10.02 3.25
N ALA A 81 -3.74 -10.49 2.05
CA ALA A 81 -2.77 -10.46 0.96
C ALA A 81 -2.35 -9.03 0.60
N GLY A 82 -3.28 -8.06 0.67
CA GLY A 82 -2.99 -6.64 0.49
C GLY A 82 -1.96 -6.11 1.48
N GLU A 83 -2.11 -6.44 2.76
CA GLU A 83 -1.13 -6.08 3.81
C GLU A 83 0.28 -6.61 3.49
N ARG A 84 0.38 -7.87 3.01
CA ARG A 84 1.67 -8.49 2.64
C ARG A 84 2.30 -7.88 1.39
N ILE A 85 1.49 -7.48 0.41
CA ILE A 85 1.98 -6.80 -0.78
C ILE A 85 2.56 -5.43 -0.42
N LEU A 86 1.84 -4.66 0.40
CA LEU A 86 2.29 -3.35 0.88
C LEU A 86 3.54 -3.45 1.77
N GLU A 87 3.61 -4.45 2.64
CA GLU A 87 4.83 -4.77 3.43
C GLU A 87 6.04 -5.01 2.51
N GLY A 88 5.87 -5.75 1.41
CA GLY A 88 6.92 -5.94 0.41
C GLY A 88 7.37 -4.63 -0.26
N LEU A 89 6.43 -3.74 -0.58
CA LEU A 89 6.75 -2.42 -1.16
C LEU A 89 7.47 -1.51 -0.16
N LEU A 90 7.11 -1.60 1.13
CA LEU A 90 7.78 -0.90 2.23
C LEU A 90 9.24 -1.33 2.33
N VAL A 91 9.51 -2.63 2.39
CA VAL A 91 10.89 -3.17 2.46
C VAL A 91 11.74 -2.67 1.29
N ASP A 92 11.16 -2.65 0.08
CA ASP A 92 11.84 -2.11 -1.09
C ASP A 92 12.09 -0.60 -1.00
N ALA A 93 11.13 0.16 -0.47
CA ALA A 93 11.24 1.60 -0.30
C ALA A 93 12.33 1.97 0.71
N GLU A 94 12.36 1.29 1.86
CA GLU A 94 13.40 1.53 2.88
C GLU A 94 14.79 1.16 2.39
N ARG A 95 14.93 0.07 1.62
CA ARG A 95 16.21 -0.28 0.99
C ARG A 95 16.71 0.86 0.11
N ARG A 96 15.84 1.46 -0.70
CA ARG A 96 16.19 2.59 -1.57
C ARG A 96 16.53 3.84 -0.78
N LEU A 97 15.80 4.14 0.30
CA LEU A 97 16.16 5.24 1.20
C LEU A 97 17.58 5.07 1.75
N ARG A 98 17.94 3.86 2.19
CA ARG A 98 19.28 3.54 2.69
C ARG A 98 20.35 3.68 1.60
N GLU A 99 20.09 3.20 0.39
CA GLU A 99 21.00 3.32 -0.76
C GLU A 99 21.24 4.80 -1.15
N GLU A 100 20.22 5.65 -0.99
CA GLU A 100 20.31 7.10 -1.24
C GLU A 100 20.86 7.88 -0.01
N GLY A 101 21.29 7.19 1.06
CA GLY A 101 21.86 7.81 2.26
C GLY A 101 20.84 8.51 3.16
N ILE A 102 19.55 8.24 2.97
CA ILE A 102 18.46 8.79 3.76
C ILE A 102 18.14 7.82 4.90
N ALA A 103 18.49 8.22 6.12
CA ALA A 103 18.11 7.49 7.32
C ALA A 103 16.66 7.79 7.71
N GLY A 104 15.85 6.75 7.87
CA GLY A 104 14.46 6.82 8.32
C GLY A 104 13.76 5.47 8.18
N ASP A 105 12.75 5.25 9.02
CA ASP A 105 11.90 4.06 9.02
C ASP A 105 10.53 4.44 8.47
N ILE A 106 10.01 3.63 7.54
CA ILE A 106 8.69 3.84 6.94
C ILE A 106 7.67 3.05 7.74
N TYR A 107 6.53 3.66 8.05
CA TYR A 107 5.41 3.02 8.69
C TYR A 107 4.16 3.10 7.81
N LEU A 108 3.43 1.99 7.76
CA LEU A 108 2.13 1.88 7.13
C LEU A 108 1.09 1.50 8.21
N PHE A 109 0.00 2.24 8.25
CA PHE A 109 -1.07 2.05 9.23
C PHE A 109 -2.37 1.69 8.53
N LYS A 110 -2.96 0.57 8.92
CA LYS A 110 -4.33 0.22 8.57
C LYS A 110 -5.25 0.67 9.71
N ASN A 111 -5.50 1.97 9.75
CA ASN A 111 -6.34 2.64 10.75
C ASN A 111 -7.14 3.77 10.07
N ASN A 112 -7.84 4.58 10.86
CA ASN A 112 -8.77 5.60 10.32
C ASN A 112 -8.53 7.01 10.88
N THR A 113 -7.45 7.22 11.64
CA THR A 113 -7.10 8.53 12.23
C THR A 113 -5.59 8.63 12.37
N ASP A 114 -5.07 9.85 12.27
CA ASP A 114 -3.69 10.21 12.59
C ASP A 114 -3.52 10.64 14.06
#